data_AF-A0A662IGQ6-F1
#
_entry.id   AF-A0A662IGQ6-F1
#
_cell.length_a   1.000
_cell.length_b   1.000
_cell.length_c   1.000
_cell.angle_alpha   90.00
_cell.angle_beta   90.00
_cell.angle_gamma   90.00
#
_symmetry.space_group_name_H-M   'P 1'
#
loop_
_entity.id
_entity.type
_entity.pdbx_description
1 polymer ?
#
loop_
_entity_poly.entity_id
_entity_poly.type
_entity_poly.pdbx_seq_one_letter_code
_entity_poly.pdbx_strand_id
1 'polypeptide(L)'
;MLVVDYRERGSRVVRELERLGAPLKFEKLDVGDYLVSTDTCIERKTCNDFLSSIVDKRLFEQARYMRQAYAKPILVVEGDFERALLYRRFNYPQVYGALAALLDMGVHVLRTQSAVETAYTIFYLYKRSVERRNRRYLPPAKIKVIKSNKSLEVVQLNLIATIPGLSYELAHRILMYFKTPRRFFKASPAELRRVKGLGSSRIARIVEILDTIYPPLAMGSEEGDGSE
;
A
#
# COMPACT_ATOMS: atom_id res chain seq x y z
N MET A 1 3.86 -13.87 -15.43
CA MET A 1 4.76 -13.21 -16.39
C MET A 1 4.58 -11.70 -16.23
N LEU A 2 5.66 -10.95 -16.39
CA LEU A 2 5.65 -9.49 -16.48
C LEU A 2 5.37 -9.13 -17.95
N VAL A 3 4.27 -8.43 -18.23
CA VAL A 3 3.96 -8.04 -19.61
C VAL A 3 4.64 -6.73 -19.93
N VAL A 4 5.23 -6.63 -21.12
CA VAL A 4 5.99 -5.46 -21.58
C VAL A 4 5.42 -5.04 -22.93
N ASP A 5 5.20 -3.74 -23.12
CA ASP A 5 4.78 -3.22 -24.41
C ASP A 5 5.86 -3.47 -25.48
N TYR A 6 5.45 -3.87 -26.70
CA TYR A 6 6.39 -4.11 -27.81
C TYR A 6 7.31 -2.92 -28.13
N ARG A 7 6.85 -1.68 -27.91
CA ARG A 7 7.64 -0.45 -28.12
C ARG A 7 8.85 -0.37 -27.18
N GLU A 8 8.76 -0.99 -26.00
CA GLU A 8 9.84 -0.99 -25.00
C GLU A 8 10.86 -2.11 -25.20
N ARG A 9 10.65 -3.03 -26.15
CA ARG A 9 11.51 -4.22 -26.33
C ARG A 9 12.99 -3.88 -26.53
N GLY A 10 13.30 -2.76 -27.17
CA GLY A 10 14.68 -2.29 -27.40
C GLY A 10 15.30 -1.52 -26.22
N SER A 11 14.54 -1.29 -25.14
CA SER A 11 14.99 -0.44 -24.05
C SER A 11 16.11 -1.09 -23.23
N ARG A 12 16.94 -0.26 -22.58
CA ARG A 12 17.93 -0.76 -21.64
C ARG A 12 17.27 -1.43 -20.43
N VAL A 13 16.08 -0.96 -20.03
CA VAL A 13 15.32 -1.53 -18.90
C VAL A 13 14.96 -3.00 -19.17
N VAL A 14 14.50 -3.33 -20.38
CA VAL A 14 14.18 -4.71 -20.76
C VAL A 14 15.41 -5.61 -20.67
N ARG A 15 16.57 -5.15 -21.16
CA ARG A 15 17.83 -5.92 -21.05
C ARG A 15 18.24 -6.19 -19.61
N GLU A 16 18.08 -5.21 -18.72
CA GLU A 16 18.38 -5.41 -17.30
C GLU A 16 17.34 -6.31 -16.62
N LEU A 17 16.05 -6.25 -17.02
CA LEU A 17 15.02 -7.18 -16.55
C LEU A 17 15.31 -8.63 -16.95
N GLU A 18 15.78 -8.85 -18.18
CA GLU A 18 16.22 -10.18 -18.65
C GLU A 18 17.39 -10.70 -17.83
N ARG A 19 18.39 -9.84 -17.52
CA ARG A 19 19.52 -10.19 -16.65
C ARG A 19 19.10 -10.55 -15.23
N LEU A 20 18.04 -9.92 -14.72
CA LEU A 20 17.44 -10.26 -13.42
C LEU A 20 16.62 -11.56 -13.45
N GLY A 21 16.47 -12.19 -14.62
CA GLY A 21 15.66 -13.40 -14.79
C GLY A 21 14.15 -13.13 -14.73
N ALA A 22 13.71 -11.93 -15.11
CA ALA A 22 12.29 -11.61 -15.14
C ALA A 22 11.56 -12.45 -16.22
N PRO A 23 10.42 -13.09 -15.90
CA PRO A 23 9.67 -13.86 -16.90
C PRO A 23 8.84 -12.90 -17.77
N LEU A 24 9.45 -12.38 -18.83
CA LEU A 24 8.87 -11.37 -19.71
C LEU A 24 7.90 -11.96 -20.74
N LYS A 25 6.82 -11.24 -21.01
CA LYS A 25 5.89 -11.48 -22.12
C LYS A 25 5.75 -10.17 -22.89
N PHE A 26 6.01 -10.16 -24.19
CA PHE A 26 5.83 -8.95 -24.99
C PHE A 26 4.45 -8.95 -25.64
N GLU A 27 3.69 -7.88 -25.44
CA GLU A 27 2.36 -7.67 -26.02
C GLU A 27 2.19 -6.20 -26.40
N LYS A 28 1.17 -5.87 -27.19
CA LYS A 28 0.79 -4.47 -27.39
C LYS A 28 -0.08 -4.05 -26.22
N LEU A 29 0.31 -3.00 -25.50
CA LEU A 29 -0.47 -2.42 -24.41
C LEU A 29 -1.10 -1.11 -24.89
N ASP A 30 -2.41 -0.97 -24.71
CA ASP A 30 -3.08 0.29 -25.04
C ASP A 30 -2.74 1.39 -24.03
N VAL A 31 -2.44 1.02 -22.78
CA VAL A 31 -2.12 1.94 -21.68
C VAL A 31 -0.96 1.39 -20.84
N GLY A 32 0.09 2.20 -20.71
CA GLY A 32 1.31 1.90 -19.96
C GLY A 32 2.32 1.08 -20.76
N ASP A 33 3.52 0.98 -20.19
CA ASP A 33 4.69 0.35 -20.81
C ASP A 33 4.97 -1.05 -20.24
N TYR A 34 4.65 -1.26 -18.95
CA TYR A 34 4.85 -2.53 -18.27
C TYR A 34 3.61 -2.87 -17.42
N LEU A 35 3.17 -4.13 -17.45
CA LEU A 35 2.09 -4.64 -16.61
C LEU A 35 2.63 -5.69 -15.64
N VAL A 36 2.67 -5.31 -14.36
CA VAL A 36 3.27 -6.09 -13.28
C VAL A 36 2.27 -7.11 -12.70
N SER A 37 1.01 -6.71 -12.62
CA SER A 37 -0.14 -7.55 -12.26
C SER A 37 -1.39 -7.03 -12.98
N THR A 38 -2.49 -7.77 -12.87
CA THR A 38 -3.77 -7.40 -13.51
C THR A 38 -4.29 -6.01 -13.12
N ASP A 39 -3.83 -5.47 -12.00
CA ASP A 39 -4.26 -4.18 -11.44
C ASP A 39 -3.14 -3.11 -11.39
N THR A 40 -1.90 -3.46 -11.76
CA THR A 40 -0.73 -2.59 -11.58
C THR A 40 0.02 -2.40 -12.89
N CYS A 41 -0.13 -1.22 -13.48
CA CYS A 41 0.62 -0.79 -14.67
C CYS A 41 1.74 0.19 -14.29
N ILE A 42 2.75 0.26 -15.15
CA ILE A 42 3.86 1.19 -15.07
C ILE A 42 3.99 1.92 -16.40
N GLU A 43 4.01 3.25 -16.37
CA GLU A 43 4.49 4.11 -17.46
C GLU A 43 5.90 4.57 -17.10
N ARG A 44 6.86 4.43 -18.02
CA ARG A 44 8.23 4.90 -17.87
C ARG A 44 8.41 6.17 -18.70
N LYS A 45 8.90 7.24 -18.07
CA LYS A 45 9.35 8.45 -18.76
C LYS A 45 10.76 8.81 -18.35
N THR A 46 11.58 9.23 -19.30
CA THR A 46 12.81 9.94 -18.92
C THR A 46 12.45 11.30 -18.32
N CYS A 47 13.33 11.91 -17.53
CA CYS A 47 13.11 13.29 -17.05
C CYS A 47 12.79 14.27 -18.20
N ASN A 48 13.44 14.12 -19.35
CA ASN A 48 13.20 14.98 -20.52
C ASN A 48 11.80 14.76 -21.12
N ASP A 49 11.36 13.50 -21.24
CA ASP A 49 10.02 13.18 -21.74
C ASP A 49 8.95 13.63 -20.77
N PHE A 50 9.21 13.48 -19.46
CA PHE A 50 8.33 13.99 -18.40
C PHE A 50 8.15 15.51 -18.54
N LEU A 51 9.24 16.28 -18.60
CA LEU A 51 9.19 17.73 -18.80
C LEU A 51 8.44 18.10 -20.09
N SER A 52 8.75 17.43 -21.20
CA SER A 52 8.08 17.69 -22.48
C SER A 52 6.58 17.40 -22.39
N SER A 53 6.19 16.32 -21.71
CA SER A 53 4.78 15.95 -21.51
C SER A 53 4.00 16.93 -20.63
N ILE A 54 4.69 17.69 -19.75
CA ILE A 54 4.08 18.81 -19.01
C ILE A 54 3.75 19.95 -19.99
N VAL A 55 4.69 20.36 -20.84
CA VAL A 55 4.47 21.44 -21.83
C VAL A 55 3.31 21.08 -22.75
N ASP A 56 3.35 19.86 -23.27
CA ASP A 56 2.37 19.36 -24.24
C ASP A 56 1.02 19.04 -23.59
N LYS A 57 0.91 19.16 -22.25
CA LYS A 57 -0.27 18.82 -21.44
C LYS A 57 -0.73 17.35 -21.54
N ARG A 58 0.08 16.50 -22.17
CA ARG A 58 -0.19 15.06 -22.35
C ARG A 58 -0.01 14.24 -21.08
N LEU A 59 0.81 14.72 -20.13
CA LEU A 59 1.11 14.02 -18.87
C LEU A 59 -0.17 13.65 -18.10
N PHE A 60 -1.07 14.61 -17.93
CA PHE A 60 -2.30 14.43 -17.16
C PHE A 60 -3.34 13.58 -17.90
N GLU A 61 -3.33 13.60 -19.23
CA GLU A 61 -4.19 12.75 -20.04
C GLU A 61 -3.78 11.27 -19.89
N GLN A 62 -2.48 10.99 -20.03
CA GLN A 62 -1.94 9.64 -19.80
C GLN A 62 -2.23 9.15 -18.38
N ALA A 63 -2.07 10.02 -17.38
CA ALA A 63 -2.41 9.72 -15.99
C ALA A 63 -3.89 9.32 -15.82
N ARG A 64 -4.82 10.01 -16.51
CA ARG A 64 -6.25 9.65 -16.49
C ARG A 64 -6.50 8.28 -17.12
N TYR A 65 -5.92 8.00 -18.29
CA TYR A 65 -6.07 6.69 -18.93
C TYR A 65 -5.54 5.56 -18.06
N MET A 66 -4.37 5.74 -17.43
CA MET A 66 -3.81 4.78 -16.49
C MET A 66 -4.72 4.53 -15.29
N ARG A 67 -5.34 5.58 -14.71
CA ARG A 67 -6.28 5.46 -13.58
C ARG A 67 -7.60 4.79 -13.95
N GLN A 68 -8.07 4.96 -15.18
CA GLN A 68 -9.28 4.31 -15.68
C GLN A 68 -9.03 2.82 -15.95
N ALA A 69 -7.87 2.48 -16.50
CA ALA A 69 -7.52 1.10 -16.84
C ALA A 69 -7.06 0.27 -15.64
N TYR A 70 -6.39 0.88 -14.65
CA TYR A 70 -5.72 0.14 -13.57
C TYR A 70 -5.95 0.76 -12.19
N ALA A 71 -6.07 -0.11 -11.19
CA ALA A 71 -6.26 0.30 -9.79
C ALA A 71 -4.99 0.91 -9.17
N LYS A 72 -3.81 0.48 -9.61
CA LYS A 72 -2.50 0.93 -9.11
C LYS A 72 -1.61 1.38 -10.26
N PRO A 73 -1.87 2.54 -10.87
CA PRO A 73 -0.99 3.06 -11.89
C PRO A 73 0.24 3.73 -11.27
N ILE A 74 1.40 3.43 -11.83
CA ILE A 74 2.69 3.93 -11.38
C ILE A 74 3.38 4.65 -12.55
N LEU A 75 3.80 5.89 -12.33
CA LEU A 75 4.71 6.58 -13.22
C LEU A 75 6.13 6.44 -12.66
N VAL A 76 7.04 5.90 -13.46
CA VAL A 76 8.47 5.91 -13.16
C VAL A 76 9.13 7.02 -13.97
N VAL A 77 9.71 8.00 -13.28
CA VAL A 77 10.51 9.06 -13.90
C VAL A 77 11.98 8.72 -13.75
N GLU A 78 12.62 8.39 -14.88
CA GLU A 78 13.99 7.92 -14.97
C GLU A 78 14.96 9.05 -15.34
N GLY A 79 16.03 9.19 -14.56
CA GLY A 79 17.13 10.12 -14.76
C GLY A 79 17.20 11.20 -13.69
N ASP A 80 17.93 12.26 -14.03
CA ASP A 80 18.25 13.34 -13.11
C ASP A 80 17.53 14.63 -13.54
N PHE A 81 16.70 15.17 -12.64
CA PHE A 81 16.01 16.44 -12.88
C PHE A 81 16.97 17.62 -12.85
N GLU A 82 18.02 17.62 -12.02
CA GLU A 82 18.96 18.73 -11.98
C GLU A 82 19.60 18.91 -13.37
N ARG A 83 20.09 17.80 -13.93
CA ARG A 83 20.60 17.78 -15.31
C ARG A 83 19.54 18.18 -16.33
N ALA A 84 18.32 17.65 -16.24
CA ALA A 84 17.26 17.96 -17.22
C ALA A 84 16.84 19.45 -17.18
N LEU A 85 16.84 20.07 -16.00
CA LEU A 85 16.47 21.46 -15.77
C LEU A 85 17.57 22.44 -16.22
N LEU A 86 18.83 22.02 -16.29
CA LEU A 86 19.91 22.89 -16.81
C LEU A 86 19.73 23.21 -18.31
N TYR A 87 19.22 22.27 -19.09
CA TYR A 87 19.12 22.40 -20.56
C TYR A 87 17.79 22.95 -21.06
N ARG A 88 16.76 22.97 -20.20
CA ARG A 88 15.41 23.41 -20.54
C ARG A 88 15.05 24.53 -19.58
N ARG A 89 14.39 25.60 -20.04
CA ARG A 89 13.89 26.71 -19.18
C ARG A 89 12.74 26.28 -18.25
N PHE A 90 12.88 25.16 -17.57
CA PHE A 90 11.96 24.65 -16.59
C PHE A 90 12.46 25.00 -15.20
N ASN A 91 11.52 25.29 -14.31
CA ASN A 91 11.82 25.62 -12.92
C ASN A 91 11.26 24.53 -12.00
N TYR A 92 11.92 24.32 -10.86
CA TYR A 92 11.49 23.34 -9.85
C TYR A 92 9.98 23.40 -9.49
N PRO A 93 9.33 24.57 -9.35
CA PRO A 93 7.91 24.63 -9.05
C PRO A 93 7.02 23.94 -10.09
N GLN A 94 7.37 23.99 -11.38
CA GLN A 94 6.60 23.33 -12.44
C GLN A 94 6.69 21.81 -12.33
N VAL A 95 7.89 21.30 -12.07
CA VAL A 95 8.13 19.86 -11.90
C VAL A 95 7.39 19.33 -10.67
N TYR A 96 7.61 19.93 -9.51
CA TYR A 96 7.01 19.46 -8.27
C TYR A 96 5.51 19.71 -8.22
N GLY A 97 5.00 20.77 -8.86
CA GLY A 97 3.57 20.98 -9.05
C GLY A 97 2.92 19.88 -9.90
N ALA A 98 3.56 19.46 -10.99
CA ALA A 98 3.08 18.34 -11.80
C ALA A 98 3.14 17.02 -11.03
N LEU A 99 4.20 16.75 -10.27
CA LEU A 99 4.32 15.56 -9.42
C LEU A 99 3.24 15.52 -8.33
N ALA A 100 2.96 16.65 -7.67
CA ALA A 100 1.89 16.75 -6.68
C ALA A 100 0.52 16.48 -7.31
N ALA A 101 0.22 17.09 -8.46
CA ALA A 101 -1.03 16.87 -9.17
C ALA A 101 -1.21 15.40 -9.60
N LEU A 102 -0.14 14.70 -10.02
CA LEU A 102 -0.20 13.27 -10.33
C LEU A 102 -0.56 12.43 -9.09
N LEU A 103 0.00 12.77 -7.93
CA LEU A 103 -0.32 12.11 -6.67
C LEU A 103 -1.80 12.35 -6.27
N ASP A 104 -2.30 13.58 -6.43
CA ASP A 104 -3.71 13.93 -6.19
C ASP A 104 -4.67 13.16 -7.11
N MET A 105 -4.25 12.90 -8.35
CA MET A 105 -4.98 12.04 -9.30
C MET A 105 -4.93 10.54 -8.94
N GLY A 106 -4.17 10.17 -7.91
CA GLY A 106 -3.99 8.79 -7.46
C GLY A 106 -2.96 8.00 -8.27
N VAL A 107 -2.14 8.66 -9.08
CA VAL A 107 -1.01 8.02 -9.77
C VAL A 107 0.20 8.00 -8.84
N HIS A 108 0.76 6.82 -8.63
CA HIS A 108 1.94 6.69 -7.79
C HIS A 108 3.16 7.13 -8.59
N VAL A 109 4.04 7.94 -8.01
CA VAL A 109 5.24 8.42 -8.73
C VAL A 109 6.49 7.86 -8.05
N LEU A 110 7.33 7.19 -8.83
CA LEU A 110 8.65 6.72 -8.43
C LEU A 110 9.70 7.42 -9.27
N ARG A 111 10.82 7.78 -8.65
CA ARG A 111 11.99 8.34 -9.34
C ARG A 111 13.12 7.33 -9.29
N THR A 112 13.78 7.14 -10.42
CA THR A 112 14.96 6.28 -10.57
C THR A 112 16.04 7.07 -11.30
N GLN A 113 17.31 6.80 -11.03
CA GLN A 113 18.42 7.52 -11.66
C GLN A 113 18.85 6.87 -12.98
N SER A 114 18.54 5.60 -13.20
CA SER A 114 19.00 4.85 -14.37
C SER A 114 18.06 3.71 -14.75
N ALA A 115 18.22 3.20 -15.98
CA ALA A 115 17.52 2.02 -16.45
C ALA A 115 17.73 0.78 -15.56
N VAL A 116 18.89 0.67 -14.89
CA VAL A 116 19.16 -0.42 -13.93
C VAL A 116 18.21 -0.30 -12.75
N GLU A 117 18.13 0.87 -12.11
CA GLU A 117 17.23 1.12 -10.99
C GLU A 117 15.75 0.96 -11.38
N THR A 118 15.38 1.40 -12.59
CA THR A 118 14.04 1.18 -13.14
C THR A 118 13.73 -0.31 -13.27
N ALA A 119 14.65 -1.11 -13.82
CA ALA A 119 14.49 -2.56 -13.92
C ALA A 119 14.38 -3.24 -12.55
N TYR A 120 15.22 -2.87 -11.59
CA TYR A 120 15.11 -3.35 -10.20
C TYR A 120 13.74 -3.01 -9.59
N THR A 121 13.27 -1.78 -9.78
CA THR A 121 11.96 -1.33 -9.29
C THR A 121 10.84 -2.19 -9.87
N ILE A 122 10.80 -2.35 -11.20
CA ILE A 122 9.78 -3.16 -11.89
C ILE A 122 9.86 -4.63 -11.45
N PHE A 123 11.06 -5.21 -11.38
CA PHE A 123 11.28 -6.60 -11.02
C PHE A 123 10.80 -6.93 -9.59
N TYR A 124 11.13 -6.08 -8.62
CA TYR A 124 10.71 -6.32 -7.23
C TYR A 124 9.22 -6.03 -7.01
N LEU A 125 8.62 -5.09 -7.75
CA LEU A 125 7.16 -4.94 -7.79
C LEU A 125 6.50 -6.22 -8.31
N TYR A 126 7.04 -6.80 -9.38
CA TYR A 126 6.56 -8.07 -9.95
C TYR A 126 6.67 -9.21 -8.94
N LYS A 127 7.86 -9.44 -8.38
CA LYS A 127 8.11 -10.50 -7.40
C LYS A 127 7.14 -10.40 -6.21
N ARG A 128 6.96 -9.20 -5.67
CA ARG A 128 6.03 -8.95 -4.56
C ARG A 128 4.57 -9.15 -4.95
N SER A 129 4.18 -8.85 -6.19
CA SER A 129 2.82 -9.11 -6.69
C SER A 129 2.51 -10.61 -6.77
N VAL A 130 3.50 -11.43 -7.12
CA VAL A 130 3.38 -12.89 -7.18
C VAL A 130 3.32 -13.48 -5.77
N GLU A 131 4.20 -13.04 -4.87
CA GLU A 131 4.20 -13.45 -3.46
C GLU A 131 2.87 -13.13 -2.76
N ARG A 132 2.27 -11.95 -3.04
CA ARG A 132 0.95 -11.56 -2.53
C ARG A 132 -0.22 -12.35 -3.12
N ARG A 133 -0.08 -12.94 -4.31
CA ARG A 133 -1.10 -13.87 -4.84
C ARG A 133 -0.99 -15.22 -4.15
N ASN A 134 0.24 -15.67 -3.88
CA ASN A 134 0.50 -16.97 -3.24
C ASN A 134 0.24 -16.96 -1.72
N ARG A 135 0.42 -15.81 -1.06
CA ARG A 135 -0.02 -15.60 0.32
C ARG A 135 -1.40 -14.95 0.29
N ARG A 136 -2.43 -15.57 0.89
CA ARG A 136 -3.65 -14.83 1.28
C ARG A 136 -3.20 -13.67 2.18
N TYR A 137 -3.00 -12.49 1.59
CA TYR A 137 -2.36 -11.37 2.24
C TYR A 137 -3.34 -10.82 3.29
N LEU A 138 -3.15 -11.22 4.55
CA LEU A 138 -3.69 -10.51 5.69
C LEU A 138 -2.82 -9.27 5.89
N PRO A 139 -3.36 -8.05 5.71
CA PRO A 139 -2.57 -6.84 5.87
C PRO A 139 -2.00 -6.77 7.30
N PRO A 140 -0.74 -6.31 7.48
CA PRO A 140 -0.14 -6.16 8.79
C PRO A 140 -0.99 -5.20 9.63
N ALA A 141 -1.24 -5.58 10.88
CA ALA A 141 -2.18 -4.98 11.83
C ALA A 141 -1.83 -3.56 12.32
N LYS A 142 -1.25 -2.69 11.48
CA LYS A 142 -0.87 -1.31 11.85
C LYS A 142 -1.15 -0.30 10.76
N ILE A 143 -2.33 -0.35 10.15
CA ILE A 143 -2.86 0.82 9.44
C ILE A 143 -4.20 1.14 10.09
N LYS A 144 -4.29 2.32 10.71
CA LYS A 144 -5.56 2.94 11.08
C LYS A 144 -6.39 3.04 9.80
N VAL A 145 -7.31 2.10 9.61
CA VAL A 145 -8.31 2.19 8.55
C VAL A 145 -9.56 2.77 9.21
N ILE A 146 -9.75 4.07 9.02
CA ILE A 146 -11.09 4.62 8.88
C ILE A 146 -11.70 3.85 7.71
N LYS A 147 -12.79 3.10 7.94
CA LYS A 147 -13.96 3.06 7.05
C LYS A 147 -15.01 2.01 7.42
N SER A 148 -16.23 2.47 7.13
CA SER A 148 -17.53 1.85 7.08
C SER A 148 -17.58 0.51 6.35
N ASN A 149 -18.62 -0.28 6.68
CA ASN A 149 -18.98 -1.62 6.20
C ASN A 149 -18.08 -2.77 6.68
N LYS A 150 -18.10 -3.05 7.99
CA LYS A 150 -17.56 -4.31 8.52
C LYS A 150 -18.70 -5.31 8.65
N SER A 151 -18.58 -6.42 7.92
CA SER A 151 -19.37 -7.62 8.22
C SER A 151 -19.16 -8.00 9.70
N LEU A 152 -20.15 -8.64 10.32
CA LEU A 152 -20.10 -8.96 11.77
C LEU A 152 -18.83 -9.74 12.15
N GLU A 153 -18.33 -10.60 11.27
CA GLU A 153 -17.10 -11.37 11.45
C GLU A 153 -15.87 -10.46 11.55
N VAL A 154 -15.80 -9.43 10.71
CA VAL A 154 -14.70 -8.46 10.73
C VAL A 154 -14.77 -7.63 12.00
N VAL A 155 -15.96 -7.26 12.48
CA VAL A 155 -16.13 -6.57 13.77
C VAL A 155 -15.63 -7.46 14.92
N GLN A 156 -16.02 -8.74 14.94
CA GLN A 156 -15.60 -9.70 15.97
C GLN A 156 -14.08 -9.90 16.00
N LEU A 157 -13.44 -10.02 14.83
CA LEU A 157 -11.99 -10.14 14.71
C LEU A 157 -11.28 -8.88 15.22
N ASN A 158 -11.77 -7.70 14.81
CA ASN A 158 -11.22 -6.42 15.25
C ASN A 158 -11.30 -6.23 16.76
N LEU A 159 -12.43 -6.60 17.36
CA LEU A 159 -12.65 -6.45 18.80
C LEU A 159 -11.56 -7.18 19.61
N ILE A 160 -11.19 -8.40 19.20
CA ILE A 160 -10.15 -9.19 19.88
C ILE A 160 -8.75 -8.69 19.49
N ALA A 161 -8.52 -8.37 18.22
CA ALA A 161 -7.21 -7.89 17.74
C ALA A 161 -6.83 -6.49 18.25
N THR A 162 -7.77 -5.77 18.88
CA THR A 162 -7.49 -4.47 19.52
C THR A 162 -6.69 -4.63 20.82
N ILE A 163 -6.75 -5.81 21.46
CA ILE A 163 -6.01 -6.05 22.71
C ILE A 163 -4.51 -6.10 22.42
N PRO A 164 -3.68 -5.30 23.11
CA PRO A 164 -2.24 -5.30 22.91
C PRO A 164 -1.63 -6.70 23.03
N GLY A 165 -0.89 -7.10 21.99
CA GLY A 165 -0.25 -8.41 21.92
C GLY A 165 -1.07 -9.52 21.26
N LEU A 166 -2.29 -9.24 20.80
CA LEU A 166 -3.09 -10.15 19.97
C LEU A 166 -3.07 -9.74 18.50
N SER A 167 -2.55 -10.61 17.63
CA SER A 167 -2.61 -10.42 16.17
C SER A 167 -3.94 -10.92 15.60
N TYR A 168 -4.25 -10.57 14.35
CA TYR A 168 -5.43 -11.08 13.64
C TYR A 168 -5.45 -12.61 13.56
N GLU A 169 -4.30 -13.24 13.34
CA GLU A 169 -4.17 -14.70 13.28
C GLU A 169 -4.44 -15.35 14.64
N LEU A 170 -4.06 -14.67 15.72
CA LEU A 170 -4.38 -15.12 17.07
C LEU A 170 -5.87 -14.87 17.41
N ALA A 171 -6.42 -13.71 17.05
CA ALA A 171 -7.83 -13.40 17.20
C ALA A 171 -8.73 -14.39 16.44
N HIS A 172 -8.35 -14.77 15.22
CA HIS A 172 -9.03 -15.81 14.46
C HIS A 172 -9.01 -17.16 15.18
N ARG A 173 -7.85 -17.59 15.70
CA ARG A 173 -7.75 -18.85 16.48
C ARG A 173 -8.55 -18.82 17.77
N ILE A 174 -8.56 -17.67 18.46
CA ILE A 174 -9.39 -17.44 19.64
C ILE A 174 -10.87 -17.61 19.29
N LEU A 175 -11.34 -16.98 18.20
CA LEU A 175 -12.74 -17.13 17.75
C LEU A 175 -13.06 -18.53 17.25
N MET A 176 -12.12 -19.24 16.63
CA MET A 176 -12.32 -20.63 16.24
C MET A 176 -12.54 -21.55 17.45
N TYR A 177 -11.87 -21.27 18.57
CA TYR A 177 -12.01 -22.02 19.82
C TYR A 177 -13.24 -21.57 20.63
N PHE A 178 -13.34 -20.28 20.97
CA PHE A 178 -14.39 -19.73 21.82
C PHE A 178 -15.69 -19.38 21.08
N LYS A 179 -15.72 -19.43 19.75
CA LYS A 179 -16.86 -19.15 18.85
C LYS A 179 -17.37 -17.71 18.84
N THR A 180 -17.32 -17.00 19.96
CA THR A 180 -17.80 -15.61 20.08
C THR A 180 -16.84 -14.77 20.92
N PRO A 181 -16.74 -13.45 20.69
CA PRO A 181 -15.96 -12.57 21.56
C PRO A 181 -16.44 -12.61 23.02
N ARG A 182 -17.76 -12.68 23.24
CA ARG A 182 -18.35 -12.74 24.60
C ARG A 182 -17.83 -13.93 25.39
N ARG A 183 -17.74 -15.12 24.77
CA ARG A 183 -17.21 -16.31 25.45
C ARG A 183 -15.72 -16.19 25.74
N PHE A 184 -14.95 -15.57 24.84
CA PHE A 184 -13.54 -15.28 25.08
C PHE A 184 -13.34 -14.33 26.26
N PHE A 185 -14.09 -13.22 26.32
CA PHE A 185 -13.98 -12.24 27.42
C PHE A 185 -14.42 -12.77 28.78
N LYS A 186 -15.22 -13.84 28.82
CA LYS A 186 -15.64 -14.52 30.05
C LYS A 186 -14.77 -15.74 30.41
N ALA A 187 -13.78 -16.08 29.58
CA ALA A 187 -12.99 -17.28 29.78
C ALA A 187 -12.04 -17.13 30.97
N SER A 188 -11.88 -18.20 31.74
CA SER A 188 -10.91 -18.23 32.83
C SER A 188 -9.46 -18.24 32.32
N PRO A 189 -8.47 -17.81 33.12
CA PRO A 189 -7.05 -17.89 32.74
C PRO A 189 -6.61 -19.31 32.33
N ALA A 190 -7.20 -20.34 32.94
CA ALA A 190 -6.95 -21.74 32.61
C ALA A 190 -7.48 -22.13 31.22
N GLU A 191 -8.64 -21.62 30.81
CA GLU A 191 -9.20 -21.85 29.48
C GLU A 191 -8.44 -21.08 28.40
N LEU A 192 -7.98 -19.86 28.70
CA LEU A 192 -7.17 -19.06 27.78
C LEU A 192 -5.85 -19.76 27.41
N ARG A 193 -5.22 -20.48 28.36
CA ARG A 193 -4.00 -21.27 28.10
C ARG A 193 -4.19 -22.38 27.07
N ARG A 194 -5.42 -22.86 26.86
CA ARG A 194 -5.70 -23.92 25.87
C ARG A 194 -5.55 -23.43 24.43
N VAL A 195 -5.58 -22.11 24.19
CA VAL A 195 -5.38 -21.55 22.85
C VAL A 195 -3.89 -21.38 22.57
N LYS A 196 -3.39 -22.11 21.57
CA LYS A 196 -1.99 -22.03 21.11
C LYS A 196 -1.59 -20.58 20.79
N GLY A 197 -0.61 -20.03 21.50
CA GLY A 197 -0.10 -18.67 21.31
C GLY A 197 -0.57 -17.65 22.35
N LEU A 198 -1.38 -18.06 23.33
CA LEU A 198 -1.64 -17.31 24.57
C LEU A 198 -0.72 -17.82 25.68
N GLY A 199 0.45 -17.18 25.82
CA GLY A 199 1.37 -17.42 26.93
C GLY A 199 0.97 -16.66 28.20
N SER A 200 1.58 -17.01 29.32
CA SER A 200 1.25 -16.47 30.65
C SER A 200 1.28 -14.93 30.72
N SER A 201 2.27 -14.28 30.08
CA SER A 201 2.37 -12.81 30.06
C SER A 201 1.22 -12.13 29.31
N ARG A 202 0.77 -12.72 28.19
CA ARG A 202 -0.38 -12.21 27.42
C ARG A 202 -1.68 -12.41 28.19
N ILE A 203 -1.83 -13.56 28.84
CA ILE A 203 -3.02 -13.86 29.64
C ILE A 203 -3.12 -12.89 30.82
N ALA A 204 -2.03 -12.67 31.56
CA ALA A 204 -1.99 -11.72 32.66
C ALA A 204 -2.44 -10.33 32.21
N ARG A 205 -1.93 -9.86 31.05
CA ARG A 205 -2.31 -8.56 30.50
C ARG A 205 -3.76 -8.48 30.01
N ILE A 206 -4.30 -9.56 29.45
CA ILE A 206 -5.73 -9.64 29.08
C ILE A 206 -6.58 -9.51 30.34
N VAL A 207 -6.27 -10.28 31.39
CA VAL A 207 -6.99 -10.27 32.66
C VAL A 207 -6.93 -8.88 33.30
N GLU A 208 -5.73 -8.29 33.37
CA GLU A 208 -5.54 -6.93 33.86
C GLU A 208 -6.43 -5.92 33.14
N ILE A 209 -6.50 -5.97 31.79
CA ILE A 209 -7.35 -5.05 31.01
C ILE A 209 -8.84 -5.24 31.31
N LEU A 210 -9.29 -6.47 31.54
CA LEU A 210 -10.70 -6.78 31.74
C LEU A 210 -11.18 -6.51 33.17
N ASP A 211 -10.30 -6.67 34.15
CA ASP A 211 -10.64 -6.60 35.57
C ASP A 211 -10.26 -5.26 36.23
N THR A 212 -9.41 -4.44 35.58
CA THR A 212 -9.06 -3.11 36.10
C THR A 212 -10.24 -2.16 35.97
N ILE A 213 -10.68 -1.59 37.09
CA ILE A 213 -11.71 -0.55 37.13
C ILE A 213 -11.22 0.65 36.32
N TYR A 214 -12.04 1.08 35.36
CA TYR A 214 -11.74 2.24 34.53
C TYR A 214 -11.65 3.52 35.39
N PRO A 215 -10.51 4.23 35.40
CA PRO A 215 -10.42 5.52 36.06
C PRO A 215 -11.17 6.56 35.23
N PRO A 216 -12.11 7.34 35.81
CA PRO A 216 -12.75 8.42 35.09
C PRO A 216 -11.67 9.41 34.62
N LEU A 217 -11.53 9.57 33.31
CA LEU A 217 -10.75 10.67 32.76
C LEU A 217 -11.53 11.95 33.06
N ALA A 218 -10.88 12.96 33.64
CA ALA A 218 -11.44 14.30 33.72
C ALA A 218 -11.65 14.79 32.28
N MET A 219 -12.86 14.63 31.75
CA MET A 219 -13.28 15.36 30.57
C MET A 219 -13.41 16.80 31.02
N GLY A 220 -12.56 17.69 30.47
CA GLY A 220 -12.63 19.11 30.77
C GLY A 220 -14.07 19.60 30.59
N SER A 221 -14.58 20.27 31.61
CA SER A 221 -15.86 20.98 31.57
C SER A 221 -15.79 22.05 30.47
N GLU A 222 -16.35 21.75 29.30
CA GLU A 222 -16.97 22.79 28.48
C GLU A 222 -18.31 23.15 29.15
N GLU A 223 -18.23 23.80 30.31
CA GLU A 223 -19.31 24.69 30.74
C GLU A 223 -19.20 25.93 29.86
N GLY A 224 -20.04 25.97 28.83
CA GLY A 224 -20.31 27.19 28.12
C GLY A 224 -20.85 28.20 29.12
N ASP A 225 -20.09 29.28 29.31
CA ASP A 225 -20.58 30.52 29.90
C ASP A 225 -21.63 31.10 28.94
N GLY A 226 -22.85 30.59 29.09
CA GLY A 226 -24.07 31.22 28.64
C GLY A 226 -24.67 31.92 29.85
N SER A 227 -24.13 33.10 30.17
CA SER A 227 -24.74 34.05 31.09
C SER A 227 -24.92 35.37 30.34
N GLU A 228 -26.16 35.81 30.33
CA GLU A 228 -26.73 37.05 29.76
C GLU A 228 -26.01 38.35 30.16
#